data_AF-A0A0T5Z258-F1
#
_entry.id   AF-A0A0T5Z258-F1
#
_cell.length_a   1.000
_cell.length_b   1.000
_cell.length_c   1.000
_cell.angle_alpha   90.00
_cell.angle_beta   90.00
_cell.angle_gamma   90.00
#
_symmetry.space_group_name_H-M   'P 1'
#
loop_
_entity.id
_entity.type
_entity.pdbx_description
1 polymer ?
#
loop_
_entity_poly.entity_id
_entity_poly.type
_entity_poly.pdbx_seq_one_letter_code
_entity_poly.pdbx_strand_id
1 'polypeptide(L)' 'MSAAKIDQSVEQLCLKGCSSVREDIKRLTAGVVLPEVRDLDLDGRAAVLKELQAIMAVYGDACPIERSG' A
#
# COMPACT_ATOMS: atom_id res chain seq x y z
N MET A 1 1.44 11.63 15.12
CA MET A 1 0.85 11.12 13.85
C MET A 1 -0.62 10.80 14.09
N SER A 2 -1.53 11.23 13.21
CA SER A 2 -2.97 10.93 13.34
C SER A 2 -3.33 9.75 12.43
N ALA A 3 -3.93 8.69 12.99
CA ALA A 3 -4.31 7.47 12.26
C ALA A 3 -5.12 7.76 10.99
N ALA A 4 -5.99 8.78 11.02
CA ALA A 4 -6.79 9.20 9.85
C ALA A 4 -5.98 9.50 8.58
N LYS A 5 -4.73 9.96 8.68
CA LYS A 5 -3.89 10.20 7.49
C LYS A 5 -3.35 8.89 6.91
N ILE A 6 -3.04 7.92 7.76
CA ILE A 6 -2.56 6.60 7.38
C ILE A 6 -3.67 5.89 6.60
N ASP A 7 -4.86 5.83 7.19
CA ASP A 7 -6.06 5.22 6.57
C ASP A 7 -6.37 5.88 5.22
N GLN A 8 -6.34 7.22 5.14
CA GLN A 8 -6.57 7.94 3.90
C GLN A 8 -5.51 7.60 2.83
N SER A 9 -4.23 7.55 3.18
CA SER A 9 -3.17 7.15 2.26
C SER A 9 -3.37 5.71 1.77
N VAL A 10 -3.73 4.79 2.67
CA VAL A 10 -4.02 3.39 2.35
C VAL A 10 -5.21 3.29 1.38
N GLU A 11 -6.31 4.00 1.64
CA GLU A 11 -7.48 4.04 0.76
C GLU A 11 -7.14 4.59 -0.63
N GLN A 12 -6.40 5.71 -0.69
CA GLN A 12 -5.97 6.30 -1.97
C GLN A 12 -5.11 5.33 -2.78
N LEU A 13 -4.21 4.59 -2.13
CA LEU A 13 -3.39 3.57 -2.77
C LEU A 13 -4.25 2.39 -3.23
N CYS A 14 -5.15 1.90 -2.39
CA CYS A 14 -6.09 0.82 -2.73
C CYS A 14 -7.01 1.17 -3.91
N LEU A 15 -7.44 2.43 -4.05
CA LEU A 15 -8.25 2.91 -5.17
C LEU A 15 -7.53 2.81 -6.53
N LYS A 16 -6.19 2.83 -6.55
CA LYS A 16 -5.40 2.65 -7.78
C LYS A 16 -5.41 1.20 -8.32
N GLY A 17 -5.92 0.26 -7.53
CA GLY A 17 -5.99 -1.16 -7.87
C GLY A 17 -4.78 -1.98 -7.41
N CYS A 18 -4.99 -3.30 -7.31
CA CYS A 18 -4.06 -4.24 -6.68
C CYS A 18 -2.65 -4.25 -7.30
N SER A 19 -2.53 -4.09 -8.63
CA SER A 19 -1.22 -4.06 -9.30
C SER A 19 -0.42 -2.82 -8.90
N SER A 20 -1.06 -1.65 -8.91
CA SER A 20 -0.47 -0.38 -8.51
C SER A 20 -0.04 -0.40 -7.04
N VAL A 21 -0.89 -0.96 -6.16
CA VAL A 21 -0.55 -1.14 -4.73
C VAL A 21 0.71 -1.99 -4.55
N ARG A 22 0.86 -3.08 -5.30
CA ARG A 22 2.08 -3.92 -5.24
C ARG A 22 3.33 -3.15 -5.63
N GLU A 23 3.25 -2.31 -6.67
CA GLU A 23 4.38 -1.46 -7.06
C GLU A 23 4.67 -0.39 -6.01
N ASP A 24 3.63 0.22 -5.46
CA ASP A 24 3.75 1.24 -4.41
C ASP A 24 4.37 0.65 -3.13
N ILE A 25 4.00 -0.57 -2.73
CA ILE A 25 4.66 -1.33 -1.64
C ILE A 25 6.15 -1.53 -1.93
N LYS A 26 6.52 -1.94 -3.16
CA LYS A 26 7.94 -2.13 -3.53
C LYS A 26 8.71 -0.81 -3.47
N ARG A 27 8.13 0.28 -3.96
CA ARG A 27 8.72 1.62 -3.92
C ARG A 27 8.91 2.10 -2.48
N LEU A 28 7.88 1.98 -1.64
CA LEU A 28 7.94 2.31 -0.22
C LEU A 28 9.01 1.51 0.53
N THR A 29 9.10 0.20 0.25
CA THR A 29 10.12 -0.68 0.83
C THR A 29 11.54 -0.28 0.40
N ALA A 30 11.69 0.21 -0.83
CA ALA A 30 12.95 0.75 -1.35
C ALA A 30 13.30 2.15 -0.80
N GLY A 31 12.47 2.72 0.08
CA GLY A 31 12.67 4.06 0.63
C GLY A 31 12.21 5.19 -0.30
N VAL A 32 11.49 4.88 -1.37
CA VAL A 32 10.92 5.90 -2.26
C VAL A 32 9.71 6.54 -1.59
N VAL A 33 9.72 7.87 -1.53
CA VAL A 33 8.61 8.65 -0.98
C VAL A 33 7.56 8.86 -2.06
N LEU A 34 6.42 8.21 -1.90
CA LEU A 34 5.26 8.40 -2.78
C LEU A 34 4.50 9.69 -2.40
N PRO A 35 3.82 10.33 -3.36
CA PRO A 35 3.04 11.54 -3.09
C PRO A 35 1.93 11.30 -2.04
N GLU A 36 1.35 10.11 -1.98
CA GLU A 36 0.27 9.75 -1.05
C GLU A 36 0.74 9.61 0.40
N VAL A 37 2.03 9.33 0.61
CA VAL A 37 2.65 9.17 1.94
C VAL A 37 3.69 10.24 2.23
N ARG A 38 3.80 11.26 1.37
CA ARG A 38 4.78 12.33 1.48
C ARG A 38 4.58 13.14 2.75
N ASP A 39 3.31 13.37 3.11
CA ASP A 39 2.89 14.10 4.30
C ASP A 39 2.95 13.26 5.59
N LEU A 40 3.38 11.99 5.48
CA LEU A 40 3.64 11.10 6.61
C LEU A 40 5.14 11.12 6.97
N ASP A 41 5.42 10.96 8.27
CA ASP A 41 6.77 10.73 8.79
C ASP A 41 7.19 9.27 8.54
N LEU A 42 8.40 8.92 8.97
CA LEU A 42 8.95 7.57 8.77
C LEU A 42 8.06 6.50 9.42
N ASP A 43 7.53 6.77 10.61
CA ASP A 43 6.65 5.84 11.33
C ASP A 43 5.30 5.68 10.63
N GLY A 44 4.70 6.79 10.16
CA GLY A 44 3.46 6.78 9.38
C GLY A 44 3.62 6.04 8.05
N ARG A 45 4.76 6.20 7.36
CA ARG A 45 5.06 5.46 6.13
C ARG A 45 5.20 3.96 6.39
N ALA A 46 5.88 3.58 7.47
CA ALA A 46 6.01 2.19 7.88
C ALA A 46 4.64 1.58 8.24
N ALA A 47 3.77 2.35 8.88
CA ALA A 47 2.40 1.94 9.19
C ALA A 47 1.57 1.71 7.91
N VAL A 48 1.58 2.65 6.97
CA VAL A 48 0.90 2.49 5.66
C VAL A 48 1.41 1.25 4.94
N LEU A 49 2.74 1.05 4.89
CA LEU A 49 3.34 -0.11 4.25
C LEU A 49 2.85 -1.42 4.88
N LYS A 50 2.82 -1.48 6.21
CA LYS A 50 2.36 -2.66 6.96
C LYS A 50 0.88 -2.95 6.72
N GLU A 51 0.03 -1.92 6.66
CA GLU A 51 -1.39 -2.07 6.36
C GLU A 51 -1.63 -2.54 4.93
N LEU A 52 -0.95 -1.94 3.95
CA LEU A 52 -1.05 -2.39 2.55
C LEU A 52 -0.62 -3.85 2.41
N GLN A 53 0.47 -4.25 3.08
CA GLN A 53 0.92 -5.64 3.10
C GLN A 53 -0.10 -6.57 3.77
N ALA A 54 -0.73 -6.15 4.87
CA ALA A 54 -1.78 -6.92 5.54
C ALA A 54 -3.04 -7.08 4.67
N ILE A 55 -3.48 -6.00 4.02
CA ILE A 55 -4.58 -6.01 3.06
C ILE A 55 -4.25 -6.96 1.91
N MET A 56 -3.06 -6.84 1.32
CA MET A 56 -2.59 -7.73 0.25
C MET A 56 -2.44 -9.19 0.70
N ALA A 57 -2.10 -9.45 1.96
CA ALA A 57 -2.02 -10.79 2.53
C ALA A 57 -3.40 -11.44 2.64
N VAL A 58 -4.44 -10.67 2.96
CA VAL A 58 -5.85 -11.15 2.91
C VAL A 58 -6.25 -11.47 1.46
N TYR A 59 -5.82 -10.65 0.49
CA TYR A 59 -5.99 -10.96 -0.93
C TYR A 59 -5.05 -12.05 -1.46
N GLY A 60 -4.09 -12.52 -0.65
CA GLY A 60 -3.12 -13.57 -0.99
C GLY A 60 -3.75 -14.95 -1.19
N ASP A 61 -4.96 -15.16 -0.66
CA ASP A 61 -5.74 -16.38 -0.90
C ASP A 61 -6.66 -16.26 -2.14
N ALA A 62 -6.88 -15.05 -2.64
CA ALA A 62 -7.81 -14.76 -3.74
C ALA A 62 -7.14 -13.97 -4.87
N CYS A 63 -5.91 -14.31 -5.23
CA CYS A 63 -5.26 -13.79 -6.42
C CYS A 63 -5.21 -14.86 -7.53
N PRO A 64 -6.34 -15.20 -8.20
CA PRO A 64 -6.29 -15.85 -9.50
C PRO A 64 -5.96 -14.77 -10.54
N ILE A 65 -4.75 -14.21 -10.49
CA ILE A 65 -4.18 -13.59 -11.68
C ILE A 65 -3.37 -14.67 -12.40
N GLU A 66 -4.05 -15.77 -12.70
CA GLU A 66 -3.79 -16.63 -13.85
C GLU A 66 -5.08 -16.67 -14.65
N ARG A 67 -5.42 -15.55 -15.32
CA ARG A 67 -5.97 -15.69 -16.66
C ARG A 67 -4.80 -16.05 -17.57
N SER A 68 -4.42 -17.32 -17.51
CA SER A 68 -3.62 -17.98 -18.53
C SER A 68 -4.55 -18.32 -19.68
N GLY A 69 -4.26 -17.75 -20.86
CA GLY A 69 -4.70 -18.28 -22.16
C GLY A 69 -6.11 -17.92 -22.61
#